data_AF-A0A349PXU5-F1
#
_entry.id   AF-A0A349PXU5-F1
#
_cell.length_a   1.000
_cell.length_b   1.000
_cell.length_c   1.000
_cell.angle_alpha   90.00
_cell.angle_beta   90.00
_cell.angle_gamma   90.00
#
_symmetry.space_group_name_H-M   'P 1'
#
loop_
_entity.id
_entity.type
_entity.pdbx_description
1 polymer ?
#
loop_
_entity_poly.entity_id
_entity_poly.type
_entity_poly.pdbx_seq_one_letter_code
_entity_poly.pdbx_strand_id
1 'polypeptide(L)'
;MKPDLFQAPDYYNLDDLLTDEHKLVRDSAREWVKREVSPIIEDYAQRAEFPKQIIKGLADIGAFGPYIPEEYGGAGLDHISYGL
;
A
#
# COMPACT_ATOMS: atom_id res chain seq x y z
N MET A 1 -17.89 10.26 -3.91
CA MET A 1 -17.60 8.91 -4.45
C MET A 1 -18.09 7.86 -3.46
N LYS A 2 -18.42 6.66 -3.93
CA LYS A 2 -18.72 5.54 -3.03
C LYS A 2 -17.42 5.08 -2.37
N PRO A 3 -17.41 4.79 -1.06
CA PRO A 3 -16.23 4.27 -0.37
C PRO A 3 -15.90 2.85 -0.87
N ASP A 4 -14.61 2.54 -0.92
CA ASP A 4 -14.12 1.18 -1.20
C ASP A 4 -14.30 0.28 0.03
N LEU A 5 -15.35 -0.54 -0.01
CA LEU A 5 -15.72 -1.46 1.05
C LEU A 5 -15.20 -2.89 0.81
N PHE A 6 -14.37 -3.10 -0.21
CA PHE A 6 -13.87 -4.45 -0.53
C PHE A 6 -13.05 -5.01 0.63
N GLN A 7 -13.29 -6.26 0.99
CA GLN A 7 -12.47 -7.00 1.95
C GLN A 7 -12.07 -8.31 1.28
N ALA A 8 -10.76 -8.55 1.20
CA ALA A 8 -10.24 -9.77 0.62
C ALA A 8 -10.48 -10.93 1.60
N PRO A 9 -10.98 -12.08 1.13
CA PRO A 9 -11.05 -13.28 1.96
C PRO A 9 -9.64 -13.85 2.20
N ASP A 10 -9.38 -14.32 3.42
CA ASP A 10 -8.16 -15.07 3.77
C ASP A 10 -8.49 -16.56 3.90
N TYR A 11 -8.50 -17.27 2.76
CA TYR A 11 -8.89 -18.69 2.73
C TYR A 11 -7.85 -19.62 3.35
N TYR A 12 -6.59 -19.21 3.40
CA TYR A 12 -5.46 -20.04 3.85
C TYR A 12 -4.88 -19.57 5.19
N ASN A 13 -5.55 -18.64 5.86
CA ASN A 13 -5.08 -18.02 7.09
C ASN A 13 -3.64 -17.48 6.97
N LEU A 14 -3.35 -16.78 5.86
CA LEU A 14 -2.04 -16.16 5.66
C LEU A 14 -1.70 -15.17 6.76
N ASP A 15 -2.71 -14.54 7.38
CA ASP A 15 -2.49 -13.63 8.51
C ASP A 15 -1.83 -14.31 9.71
N ASP A 16 -2.02 -15.62 9.90
CA ASP A 16 -1.38 -16.36 11.00
C ASP A 16 0.14 -16.51 10.78
N LEU A 17 0.62 -16.31 9.55
CA LEU A 17 2.04 -16.36 9.18
C LEU A 17 2.73 -15.00 9.25
N LEU A 18 1.97 -13.92 9.44
CA LEU A 18 2.48 -12.55 9.47
C LEU A 18 2.68 -12.05 10.90
N THR A 19 3.76 -11.30 11.12
CA THR A 19 3.95 -10.56 12.37
C THR A 19 2.96 -9.40 12.48
N ASP A 20 2.82 -8.82 13.68
CA ASP A 20 1.99 -7.62 13.87
C ASP A 20 2.51 -6.43 13.04
N GLU A 21 3.83 -6.33 12.86
CA GLU A 21 4.46 -5.32 12.00
C GLU A 21 4.08 -5.51 10.53
N HIS A 22 4.14 -6.75 10.03
CA HIS A 22 3.70 -7.07 8.66
C HIS A 22 2.24 -6.70 8.43
N LYS A 23 1.36 -7.02 9.38
CA LYS A 23 -0.07 -6.67 9.32
C LYS A 23 -0.27 -5.17 9.32
N LEU A 24 0.48 -4.43 10.15
CA LEU A 24 0.42 -2.97 10.19
C LEU A 24 0.84 -2.34 8.86
N VAL A 25 1.92 -2.81 8.24
CA VAL A 25 2.38 -2.32 6.92
C VAL A 25 1.30 -2.52 5.86
N ARG A 26 0.79 -3.76 5.76
CA ARG A 26 -0.29 -4.12 4.84
C ARG A 26 -1.55 -3.27 5.03
N ASP A 27 -1.96 -3.08 6.28
CA ASP A 27 -3.18 -2.34 6.61
C ASP A 27 -3.01 -0.85 6.30
N SER A 28 -1.84 -0.27 6.59
CA SER A 28 -1.49 1.11 6.25
C SER A 28 -1.53 1.35 4.73
N ALA A 29 -0.94 0.44 3.94
CA ALA A 29 -0.98 0.51 2.49
C ALA A 29 -2.42 0.39 1.96
N ARG A 30 -3.19 -0.58 2.45
CA ARG A 30 -4.59 -0.79 2.05
C ARG A 30 -5.48 0.42 2.35
N GLU A 31 -5.37 0.98 3.56
CA GLU A 31 -6.15 2.15 3.96
C GLU A 31 -5.84 3.36 3.07
N TRP A 32 -4.56 3.59 2.77
CA TRP A 32 -4.16 4.67 1.87
C TRP A 32 -4.68 4.46 0.45
N VAL A 33 -4.58 3.25 -0.12
CA VAL A 33 -5.12 2.93 -1.45
C VAL A 33 -6.63 3.19 -1.51
N LYS A 34 -7.38 2.69 -0.52
CA LYS A 34 -8.84 2.88 -0.46
C LYS A 34 -9.25 4.35 -0.38
N ARG A 35 -8.46 5.17 0.31
CA ARG A 35 -8.75 6.59 0.53
C ARG A 35 -8.33 7.46 -0.65
N GLU A 36 -7.13 7.24 -1.19
CA GLU A 36 -6.49 8.16 -2.14
C GLU A 36 -6.52 7.66 -3.59
N VAL A 37 -6.52 6.33 -3.81
CA VAL A 37 -6.35 5.74 -5.15
C VAL A 37 -7.68 5.20 -5.70
N SER A 38 -8.38 4.34 -4.95
CA SER A 38 -9.66 3.74 -5.37
C SER A 38 -10.69 4.76 -5.90
N PRO A 39 -10.82 5.98 -5.32
CA PRO A 39 -11.82 6.93 -5.80
C PRO A 39 -11.49 7.53 -7.18
N ILE A 40 -10.22 7.59 -7.58
CA ILE A 40 -9.78 8.27 -8.81
C ILE A 40 -9.37 7.31 -9.93
N ILE A 41 -9.00 6.07 -9.60
CA ILE A 41 -8.25 5.21 -10.51
C ILE A 41 -9.01 4.84 -11.80
N GLU A 42 -10.33 4.65 -11.73
CA GLU A 42 -11.15 4.31 -12.89
C GLU A 42 -11.12 5.43 -13.94
N ASP A 43 -11.28 6.68 -13.53
CA ASP A 43 -11.26 7.83 -14.44
C ASP A 43 -9.89 7.99 -15.13
N TYR A 44 -8.80 7.88 -14.36
CA TYR A 44 -7.45 7.94 -14.90
C TYR A 44 -7.16 6.77 -15.87
N ALA A 45 -7.67 5.58 -15.57
CA ALA A 45 -7.55 4.42 -16.45
C ALA A 45 -8.27 4.65 -17.78
N GLN A 46 -9.50 5.16 -17.78
CA GLN A 46 -10.26 5.45 -19.00
C GLN A 46 -9.61 6.55 -19.85
N ARG A 47 -8.92 7.51 -19.22
CA ARG A 47 -8.17 8.57 -19.92
C ARG A 47 -6.76 8.16 -20.35
N ALA A 48 -6.29 6.98 -19.97
CA ALA A 48 -4.90 6.55 -20.14
C ALA A 48 -3.88 7.56 -19.59
N GLU A 49 -4.19 8.17 -18.44
CA GLU A 49 -3.36 9.17 -17.79
C GLU A 49 -2.73 8.64 -16.49
N PHE A 50 -1.55 9.14 -16.14
CA PHE A 50 -0.91 8.83 -14.86
C PHE A 50 -1.30 9.84 -13.77
N PRO A 51 -1.87 9.40 -12.63
CA PRO A 51 -2.27 10.29 -11.54
C PRO A 51 -1.07 10.75 -10.70
N LYS A 52 -0.32 11.75 -11.17
CA LYS A 52 0.92 12.23 -10.52
C LYS A 52 0.79 12.56 -9.03
N GLN A 53 -0.39 12.94 -8.57
CA GLN A 53 -0.67 13.22 -7.15
C GLN A 53 -0.41 12.02 -6.23
N ILE A 54 -0.51 10.78 -6.73
CA ILE A 54 -0.31 9.57 -5.90
C ILE A 54 1.15 9.39 -5.49
N ILE A 55 2.10 9.96 -6.26
CA ILE A 55 3.54 9.82 -5.99
C ILE A 55 3.87 10.36 -4.60
N LYS A 56 3.33 11.53 -4.26
CA LYS A 56 3.57 12.14 -2.95
C LYS A 56 2.97 11.28 -1.84
N GLY A 57 1.75 10.77 -2.03
CA GLY A 57 1.10 9.91 -1.04
C GLY A 57 1.87 8.62 -0.79
N LEU A 58 2.38 7.97 -1.85
CA LEU A 58 3.25 6.80 -1.75
C LEU A 58 4.54 7.09 -0.97
N ALA A 59 5.14 8.26 -1.20
CA ALA A 59 6.32 8.69 -0.46
C ALA A 59 6.00 8.92 1.03
N ASP A 60 4.87 9.56 1.33
CA ASP A 60 4.46 9.89 2.70
C ASP A 60 4.16 8.62 3.53
N ILE A 61 3.77 7.50 2.90
CA ILE A 61 3.58 6.20 3.58
C ILE A 61 4.82 5.29 3.55
N GLY A 62 5.95 5.76 3.00
CA GLY A 62 7.19 4.96 2.95
C GLY A 62 7.18 3.80 1.94
N ALA A 63 6.32 3.83 0.91
CA ALA A 63 6.19 2.74 -0.06
C ALA A 63 7.39 2.61 -1.02
N PHE A 64 8.30 3.60 -1.05
CA PHE A 64 9.47 3.59 -1.94
C PHE A 64 10.69 3.00 -1.24
N GLY A 65 11.15 1.85 -1.75
CA GLY A 65 12.30 1.14 -1.20
C GLY A 65 12.19 0.81 0.29
N PRO A 66 11.11 0.17 0.77
CA PRO A 66 10.93 -0.09 2.21
C PRO A 66 12.07 -0.90 2.82
N TYR A 67 12.69 -1.79 2.02
CA TYR A 67 13.81 -2.64 2.43
C TYR A 67 15.19 -1.96 2.38
N ILE A 68 15.27 -0.74 1.86
CA ILE A 68 16.52 0.00 1.81
C ILE A 68 16.93 0.34 3.26
N PRO A 69 18.19 0.08 3.66
CA PRO A 69 18.68 0.40 4.99
C PRO A 69 18.44 1.87 5.40
N GLU A 70 18.21 2.10 6.69
CA GLU A 70 17.99 3.44 7.25
C GLU A 70 19.16 4.40 7.00
N GLU A 71 20.40 3.89 6.93
CA GLU A 71 21.59 4.71 6.60
C GLU A 71 21.51 5.39 5.23
N TYR A 72 20.66 4.89 4.33
CA TYR A 72 20.38 5.46 3.02
C TYR A 72 19.02 6.18 2.96
N GLY A 73 18.35 6.37 4.09
CA GLY A 73 17.05 7.04 4.19
C GLY A 73 15.85 6.14 3.85
N GLY A 74 16.02 4.82 3.82
CA GLY A 74 14.92 3.85 3.72
C GLY A 74 14.37 3.44 5.09
N ALA A 75 13.42 2.50 5.09
CA ALA A 75 12.75 2.04 6.32
C ALA A 75 13.38 0.76 6.93
N GLY A 76 14.36 0.13 6.26
CA GLY A 76 15.02 -1.07 6.76
C GLY A 76 14.11 -2.28 6.95
N LEU A 77 12.93 -2.30 6.31
CA LEU A 77 11.94 -3.36 6.46
C LEU A 77 12.35 -4.64 5.71
N ASP A 78 11.73 -5.76 6.05
CA ASP A 78 12.00 -7.01 5.36
C ASP A 78 11.26 -7.14 4.01
N HIS A 79 11.59 -8.20 3.28
CA HIS A 79 10.97 -8.47 1.98
C HIS A 79 9.50 -8.88 2.06
N ILE A 80 9.04 -9.37 3.22
CA ILE A 80 7.62 -9.66 3.42
C ILE A 80 6.85 -8.34 3.45
N SER A 81 7.31 -7.37 4.25
CA SER A 81 6.75 -6.02 4.33
C SER A 81 6.72 -5.33 2.97
N TYR A 82 7.75 -5.50 2.14
CA TYR A 82 7.77 -4.94 0.78
C TYR A 82 6.74 -5.59 -0.16
N GLY A 83 6.40 -6.86 0.05
CA GLY A 83 5.43 -7.58 -0.78
C GLY A 83 3.97 -7.36 -0.42
N LEU A 84 3.70 -6.78 0.76
CA LEU A 84 2.36 -6.54 1.32
C LEU A 84 1.80 -5.16 0.94
#